data_AF-A0A849DLM8-F1
#
_entry.id   AF-A0A849DLM8-F1
#
_cell.length_a   1.000
_cell.length_b   1.000
_cell.length_c   1.000
_cell.angle_alpha   90.00
_cell.angle_beta   90.00
_cell.angle_gamma   90.00
#
_symmetry.space_group_name_H-M   'P 1'
#
loop_
_entity.id
_entity.type
_entity.pdbx_description
1 polymer ?
#
loop_
_entity_poly.entity_id
_entity_poly.type
_entity_poly.pdbx_seq_one_letter_code
_entity_poly.pdbx_strand_id
1 'polypeptide(L)' 'MPSATKPQVWFLTGSQHLYGPETLEQVADQSRQIQRILDASGGIVVEIIWKPVLTDASAIRTV' A
#
# COMPACT_ATOMS: atom_id res chain seq x y z
N MET A 1 18.45 -18.92 19.18
CA MET A 1 17.67 -19.02 17.94
C MET A 1 17.62 -17.62 17.34
N PRO A 2 18.12 -17.37 16.12
CA PRO A 2 17.89 -16.07 15.49
C PRO A 2 16.38 -15.93 15.26
N SER A 3 15.81 -14.84 15.77
CA SER A 3 14.41 -14.48 15.53
C SER A 3 14.26 -14.25 14.02
N ALA A 4 13.54 -15.13 13.33
CA ALA A 4 13.28 -14.95 11.91
C ALA A 4 12.36 -13.73 11.75
N THR A 5 12.87 -12.68 11.12
CA THR A 5 12.08 -11.49 10.76
C THR A 5 10.94 -11.92 9.83
N LYS A 6 9.70 -11.52 10.14
CA LYS A 6 8.55 -11.79 9.28
C LYS A 6 8.81 -11.18 7.89
N PRO A 7 8.73 -11.94 6.79
CA PRO A 7 8.90 -11.39 5.45
C PRO A 7 7.83 -10.31 5.18
N GLN A 8 8.23 -9.25 4.48
CA GLN A 8 7.39 -8.08 4.20
C GLN A 8 7.12 -7.95 2.70
N VAL A 9 5.92 -7.47 2.36
CA VAL A 9 5.54 -7.06 1.01
C VAL A 9 4.97 -5.66 1.05
N TRP A 10 5.24 -4.86 0.02
CA TRP A 10 4.69 -3.51 -0.07
C TRP A 10 3.42 -3.49 -0.91
N PHE A 11 2.38 -2.86 -0.36
CA PHE A 11 1.11 -2.64 -1.04
C PHE A 11 1.11 -1.24 -1.64
N LEU A 12 1.39 -1.20 -2.94
CA LEU A 12 1.46 0.03 -3.72
C LEU A 12 0.14 0.27 -4.44
N THR A 13 -0.32 1.51 -4.46
CA THR A 13 -1.51 1.91 -5.22
C THR A 13 -1.14 3.03 -6.18
N GLY A 14 -1.41 2.83 -7.46
CA GLY A 14 -1.20 3.83 -8.51
C GLY A 14 -2.44 4.67 -8.74
N SER A 15 -2.25 5.96 -9.01
CA SER A 15 -3.28 6.89 -9.48
C SER A 15 -2.63 7.98 -10.34
N GLN A 16 -3.29 9.12 -10.53
CA GLN A 16 -2.77 10.23 -11.31
C GLN A 16 -3.20 11.58 -10.71
N HIS A 17 -2.29 12.55 -10.71
CA HIS A 17 -2.55 13.92 -10.22
C HIS A 17 -3.71 14.62 -10.94
N LEU A 18 -4.03 14.23 -12.18
CA LEU A 18 -5.11 14.82 -12.98
C LEU A 18 -6.50 14.60 -12.40
N TYR A 19 -6.67 13.66 -11.46
CA TYR A 19 -7.97 13.35 -10.86
C TYR A 19 -8.35 14.25 -9.68
N GLY A 20 -7.45 15.15 -9.26
CA GLY A 20 -7.69 16.08 -8.16
C GLY A 20 -7.50 15.47 -6.76
N PRO A 21 -7.36 16.33 -5.74
CA PRO A 21 -6.98 15.90 -4.38
C PRO A 21 -8.04 15.02 -3.70
N GLU A 22 -9.32 15.32 -3.85
CA GLU A 22 -10.42 14.53 -3.26
C GLU A 22 -10.40 13.08 -3.75
N THR A 23 -10.21 12.87 -5.05
CA THR A 23 -10.09 11.53 -5.63
C THR A 23 -8.87 10.79 -5.09
N LEU A 24 -7.74 11.49 -4.92
CA LEU A 24 -6.51 10.88 -4.38
C LEU A 24 -6.67 10.49 -2.90
N GLU A 25 -7.35 11.31 -2.10
CA GLU A 25 -7.70 11.01 -0.71
C GLU A 25 -8.60 9.77 -0.63
N GLN A 26 -9.64 9.72 -1.46
CA GLN A 26 -10.52 8.55 -1.53
C GLN A 26 -9.76 7.28 -1.89
N VAL A 27 -8.87 7.33 -2.90
CA VAL A 27 -8.03 6.20 -3.30
C VAL A 27 -7.11 5.76 -2.15
N ALA A 28 -6.51 6.71 -1.42
CA ALA A 28 -5.67 6.40 -0.28
C ALA A 28 -6.45 5.69 0.84
N ASP A 29 -7.67 6.15 1.14
CA ASP A 29 -8.53 5.55 2.17
C ASP A 29 -8.97 4.12 1.80
N GLN A 30 -9.43 3.93 0.57
CA GLN A 30 -9.82 2.62 0.06
C GLN A 30 -8.64 1.66 0.02
N SER A 31 -7.47 2.13 -0.40
CA SER A 31 -6.23 1.35 -0.42
C SER A 31 -5.82 0.88 0.99
N ARG A 32 -5.88 1.79 1.99
CA ARG A 32 -5.66 1.43 3.40
C ARG A 32 -6.69 0.44 3.92
N GLN A 33 -7.94 0.54 3.49
CA GLN A 33 -8.99 -0.41 3.87
C GLN A 33 -8.70 -1.81 3.31
N ILE A 34 -8.29 -1.92 2.05
CA ILE A 34 -7.92 -3.20 1.42
C ILE A 34 -6.75 -3.83 2.17
N GLN A 35 -5.68 -3.08 2.44
CA GLN A 35 -4.54 -3.59 3.19
C GLN A 35 -4.95 -4.15 4.56
N ARG A 36 -5.84 -3.44 5.30
CA ARG A 36 -6.36 -3.92 6.60
C ARG A 36 -7.18 -5.19 6.48
N ILE A 37 -8.01 -5.32 5.45
CA ILE A 37 -8.81 -6.54 5.20
C ILE A 37 -7.88 -7.72 4.89
N LEU A 38 -6.85 -7.50 4.07
CA LEU A 38 -5.86 -8.51 3.71
C LEU A 38 -5.07 -8.97 4.95
N ASP A 39 -4.61 -8.03 5.78
CA ASP A 39 -3.90 -8.33 7.03
C ASP A 39 -4.78 -9.11 8.03
N ALA A 40 -6.07 -8.74 8.13
CA ALA A 40 -7.03 -9.42 9.00
C ALA A 40 -7.51 -10.78 8.48
N SER A 41 -7.25 -11.14 7.21
CA SER A 41 -7.75 -12.37 6.59
C SER A 41 -7.19 -13.65 7.19
N GLY A 42 -6.03 -13.59 7.86
CA GLY A 42 -5.30 -14.75 8.39
C GLY A 42 -4.71 -15.69 7.32
N GLY A 43 -4.99 -15.45 6.03
CA GLY A 43 -4.45 -16.25 4.92
C GLY A 43 -3.09 -15.77 4.41
N ILE A 44 -2.62 -14.62 4.88
CA ILE A 44 -1.36 -14.00 4.43
C ILE A 44 -0.34 -14.04 5.56
N VAL A 45 0.70 -14.86 5.37
CA VAL A 45 1.76 -15.09 6.35
C VAL A 45 2.83 -14.00 6.37
N VAL A 46 2.84 -13.14 5.35
CA VAL A 46 3.78 -12.00 5.23
C VAL A 46 3.16 -10.74 5.82
N GLU A 47 3.98 -9.79 6.25
CA GLU A 47 3.51 -8.46 6.68
C GLU A 47 3.26 -7.57 5.46
N ILE A 48 2.08 -6.97 5.38
CA ILE A 48 1.70 -6.10 4.27
C ILE A 48 1.91 -4.63 4.67
N ILE A 49 2.90 -3.99 4.08
CA ILE A 49 3.23 -2.58 4.34
C ILE A 49 2.54 -1.70 3.31
N TRP A 50 1.53 -0.94 3.72
CA TRP A 50 0.91 0.07 2.86
C TRP A 50 1.90 1.21 2.57
N LYS A 51 1.92 1.70 1.32
CA LYS A 51 2.67 2.90 0.92
C LYS A 51 1.72 3.96 0.36
N PRO A 52 2.09 5.26 0.43
CA PRO A 52 1.31 6.34 -0.19
C PRO A 52 0.99 6.10 -1.66
N VAL A 53 -0.12 6.69 -2.12
CA VAL A 53 -0.55 6.60 -3.52
C VAL A 53 0.52 7.22 -4.43
N LEU A 54 0.93 6.47 -5.43
CA LEU A 54 1.94 6.88 -6.40
C LEU A 54 1.23 7.47 -7.62
N THR A 55 1.52 8.72 -7.93
CA THR A 55 0.75 9.51 -8.89
C THR A 55 1.55 9.94 -10.12
N ASP A 56 2.85 9.65 -10.14
CA ASP A 56 3.75 9.92 -11.26
C ASP A 56 4.96 8.96 -11.29
N ALA A 57 5.72 9.03 -12.39
CA ALA A 57 6.87 8.17 -12.62
C ALA A 57 8.03 8.40 -11.63
N SER A 58 8.16 9.61 -11.08
CA SER A 58 9.20 9.90 -10.10
C SER A 58 8.88 9.18 -8.80
N ALA A 59 7.64 9.31 -8.31
CA ALA A 59 7.16 8.65 -7.10
C ALA A 59 7.33 7.12 -7.17
N ILE A 60 7.06 6.52 -8.34
CA ILE A 60 7.24 5.07 -8.56
C ILE A 60 8.70 4.66 -8.47
N ARG A 61 9.63 5.45 -9.01
CA ARG A 61 11.07 5.12 -9.02
C ARG A 61 11.73 5.24 -7.65
N THR A 62 11.15 6.00 -6.74
CA THR A 62 11.70 6.26 -5.40
C THR A 62 11.10 5.39 -4.31
N VAL A 63 10.22 4.45 -4.67
CA VAL A 63 9.53 3.61 -3.69
C VAL A 63 10.49 2.65 -3.01
#